data_AF-A0A2Z6UQ70-F1
#
_entry.id   AF-A0A2Z6UQ70-F1
#
_cell.length_a   1.000
_cell.length_b   1.000
_cell.length_c   1.000
_cell.angle_alpha   90.00
_cell.angle_beta   90.00
_cell.angle_gamma   90.00
#
_symmetry.space_group_name_H-M   'P 1'
#
loop_
_entity.id
_entity.type
_entity.pdbx_description
1 polymer ?
#
loop_
_entity_poly.entity_id
_entity_poly.type
_entity_poly.pdbx_seq_one_letter_code
_entity_poly.pdbx_strand_id
1 'polypeptide(L)'
;MKPYHLLIPLGFIALAALVIGVYQASSTPLPAGFPTPTPNGRIEVKNYPAYRAATYRYRGQLSEAANRSFYPLYQHISSNEISMTAPVETRYPADTGATSGEAEVSFLYRDTDTYPKEVADNIRIEDVPPMTVVSLGLQGGYDFDSYQQGLTRLNEWLAEHPSYRAISSPRRFFYDGPYVPDPLKRSEIQIPVEAVSSNR
;
A
#
# COMPACT_ATOMS: atom_id res chain seq x y z
N MET A 1 -54.14 14.37 -31.69
CA MET A 1 -52.69 14.09 -31.64
C MET A 1 -52.29 14.12 -30.17
N LYS A 2 -51.94 12.97 -29.56
CA LYS A 2 -51.59 12.86 -28.13
C LYS A 2 -50.06 12.84 -27.98
N PRO A 3 -49.44 13.62 -27.09
CA PRO A 3 -48.02 13.48 -26.78
C PRO A 3 -47.80 12.32 -25.81
N TYR A 4 -46.82 11.48 -26.08
CA TYR A 4 -46.30 10.48 -25.14
C TYR A 4 -45.23 11.16 -24.27
N HIS A 5 -45.47 11.25 -22.96
CA HIS A 5 -44.44 11.59 -22.00
C HIS A 5 -43.54 10.37 -21.78
N LEU A 6 -42.27 10.48 -22.18
CA LEU A 6 -41.23 9.50 -21.92
C LEU A 6 -40.80 9.64 -20.44
N LEU A 7 -41.41 8.86 -19.56
CA LEU A 7 -40.97 8.71 -18.18
C LEU A 7 -39.73 7.80 -18.18
N ILE A 8 -38.54 8.40 -18.12
CA ILE A 8 -37.30 7.67 -17.81
C ILE A 8 -37.43 7.20 -16.35
N PRO A 9 -37.31 5.89 -16.05
CA PRO A 9 -37.51 5.41 -14.69
C PRO A 9 -36.38 5.92 -13.79
N LEU A 10 -36.75 6.68 -12.74
CA LEU A 10 -35.86 7.17 -11.68
C LEU A 10 -34.94 6.09 -11.07
N GLY A 11 -35.27 4.81 -11.22
CA GLY A 11 -34.50 3.68 -10.69
C GLY A 11 -33.10 3.51 -11.29
N PHE A 12 -32.87 3.86 -12.56
CA PHE A 12 -31.53 3.73 -13.16
C PHE A 12 -30.57 4.83 -12.67
N ILE A 13 -31.07 6.03 -12.40
CA ILE A 13 -30.26 7.15 -11.91
C ILE A 13 -29.85 6.90 -10.45
N ALA A 14 -30.75 6.34 -9.63
CA ALA A 14 -30.43 5.98 -8.25
C ALA A 14 -29.38 4.85 -8.17
N LEU A 15 -29.46 3.84 -9.05
CA LEU A 15 -28.48 2.76 -9.09
C LEU A 15 -27.10 3.24 -9.56
N ALA A 16 -27.04 4.11 -10.58
CA ALA A 16 -25.79 4.71 -11.04
C ALA A 16 -25.17 5.65 -9.99
N ALA A 17 -25.98 6.46 -9.31
CA ALA A 17 -25.50 7.31 -8.21
C ALA A 17 -25.00 6.51 -7.00
N LEU A 18 -25.62 5.36 -6.70
CA LEU A 18 -25.15 4.46 -5.66
C LEU A 18 -23.81 3.80 -6.04
N VAL A 19 -23.65 3.38 -7.30
CA VAL A 19 -22.39 2.81 -7.82
C VAL A 19 -21.27 3.86 -7.87
N ILE A 20 -21.57 5.09 -8.28
CA ILE A 20 -20.61 6.22 -8.29
C ILE A 20 -20.25 6.66 -6.87
N GLY A 21 -21.22 6.68 -5.95
CA GLY A 21 -21.00 7.00 -4.52
C GLY A 21 -20.13 5.98 -3.80
N VAL A 22 -20.27 4.68 -4.13
CA VAL A 22 -19.38 3.62 -3.63
C VAL A 22 -17.97 3.74 -4.24
N TYR A 23 -17.85 4.20 -5.49
CA TYR A 23 -16.55 4.40 -6.14
C TYR A 23 -15.74 5.54 -5.53
N GLN A 24 -16.41 6.59 -5.02
CA GLN A 24 -15.76 7.70 -4.31
C GLN A 24 -15.32 7.33 -2.87
N ALA A 25 -15.89 6.28 -2.28
CA ALA A 25 -15.69 5.91 -0.87
C ALA A 25 -14.42 5.05 -0.59
N SER A 26 -13.54 4.85 -1.57
CA SER A 26 -12.37 3.96 -1.46
C SER A 26 -11.00 4.66 -1.56
N SER A 27 -10.94 5.99 -1.57
CA SER A 27 -9.66 6.72 -1.65
C SER A 27 -9.29 7.37 -0.32
N THR A 28 -8.92 6.54 0.67
CA THR A 28 -8.15 7.05 1.82
C THR A 28 -6.96 7.85 1.26
N PRO A 29 -6.73 9.08 1.73
CA PRO A 29 -5.74 9.95 1.13
C PRO A 29 -4.34 9.34 1.18
N LEU A 30 -3.51 9.61 0.16
CA LEU A 30 -2.09 9.27 0.20
C LEU A 30 -1.33 10.23 1.13
N PRO A 31 -0.17 9.81 1.68
CA PRO A 31 0.81 10.75 2.22
C PRO A 31 1.19 11.84 1.22
N ALA A 32 1.54 13.01 1.72
CA ALA A 32 1.88 14.16 0.90
C ALA A 32 3.05 13.83 -0.05
N GLY A 33 2.87 14.14 -1.34
CA GLY A 33 3.89 13.94 -2.37
C GLY A 33 4.09 12.49 -2.82
N PHE A 34 3.33 11.51 -2.30
CA PHE A 34 3.41 10.15 -2.80
C PHE A 34 2.94 10.07 -4.27
N PRO A 35 3.64 9.31 -5.12
CA PRO A 35 3.18 9.04 -6.48
C PRO A 35 1.90 8.20 -6.46
N THR A 36 1.12 8.27 -7.54
CA THR A 36 -0.07 7.43 -7.71
C THR A 36 0.29 5.94 -7.71
N PRO A 37 -0.65 5.05 -7.38
CA PRO A 37 -0.38 3.62 -7.42
C PRO A 37 0.06 3.14 -8.81
N THR A 38 1.02 2.22 -8.86
CA THR A 38 1.49 1.55 -10.06
C THR A 38 0.33 0.73 -10.64
N PRO A 39 0.02 0.85 -11.94
CA PRO A 39 -1.06 0.09 -12.56
C PRO A 39 -0.85 -1.42 -12.48
N ASN A 40 -1.95 -2.19 -12.43
CA ASN A 40 -1.91 -3.65 -12.36
C ASN A 40 -1.02 -4.25 -13.46
N GLY A 41 -0.11 -5.15 -13.06
CA GLY A 41 0.78 -5.89 -13.95
C GLY A 41 1.96 -5.09 -14.49
N ARG A 42 2.06 -3.79 -14.19
CA ARG A 42 3.14 -2.90 -14.63
C ARG A 42 4.25 -2.83 -13.60
N ILE A 43 5.48 -2.72 -14.10
CA ILE A 43 6.66 -2.40 -13.31
C ILE A 43 7.06 -0.96 -13.63
N GLU A 44 7.27 -0.15 -12.59
CA GLU A 44 7.66 1.26 -12.70
C GLU A 44 8.76 1.60 -11.69
N VAL A 45 9.68 2.48 -12.07
CA VAL A 45 10.66 3.07 -11.15
C VAL A 45 10.08 4.38 -10.61
N LYS A 46 10.00 4.53 -9.28
CA LYS A 46 9.28 5.63 -8.63
C LYS A 46 10.14 6.25 -7.54
N ASN A 47 10.00 7.56 -7.36
CA ASN A 47 10.60 8.28 -6.25
C ASN A 47 9.53 8.55 -5.19
N TYR A 48 9.84 8.21 -3.94
CA TYR A 48 9.03 8.49 -2.78
C TYR A 48 9.70 9.59 -1.94
N PRO A 49 8.94 10.60 -1.48
CA PRO A 49 9.47 11.58 -0.55
C PRO A 49 9.75 10.94 0.82
N ALA A 50 10.36 11.70 1.72
CA ALA A 50 10.41 11.31 3.12
C ALA A 50 8.99 11.23 3.69
N TYR A 51 8.76 10.31 4.62
CA TYR A 51 7.49 10.19 5.31
C TYR A 51 7.69 9.69 6.74
N ARG A 52 6.68 9.93 7.58
CA ARG A 52 6.62 9.36 8.93
C ARG A 52 5.65 8.18 8.95
N ALA A 53 5.96 7.18 9.77
CA ALA A 53 5.06 6.07 10.02
C ALA A 53 4.97 5.71 11.50
N ALA A 54 3.83 5.15 11.88
CA ALA A 54 3.67 4.36 13.10
C ALA A 54 3.79 2.89 12.72
N THR A 55 4.71 2.18 13.37
CA THR A 55 5.17 0.86 12.94
C THR A 55 5.05 -0.16 14.05
N TYR A 56 4.39 -1.27 13.74
CA TYR A 56 4.19 -2.42 14.60
C TYR A 56 5.11 -3.57 14.16
N ARG A 57 5.85 -4.17 15.10
CA ARG A 57 6.67 -5.36 14.84
C ARG A 57 5.83 -6.61 15.12
N TYR A 58 5.51 -7.36 14.07
CA TYR A 58 4.81 -8.63 14.16
C TYR A 58 5.79 -9.80 14.06
N ARG A 59 5.55 -10.86 14.83
CA ARG A 59 6.28 -12.13 14.72
C ARG A 59 5.28 -13.29 14.63
N GLY A 60 5.44 -14.13 13.61
CA GLY A 60 4.53 -15.25 13.36
C GLY A 60 4.43 -15.59 11.87
N GLN A 61 3.24 -16.01 11.43
CA GLN A 61 2.96 -16.29 10.02
C GLN A 61 2.93 -14.98 9.22
N LEU A 62 3.78 -14.83 8.21
CA LEU A 62 3.90 -13.57 7.45
C LEU A 62 2.61 -13.19 6.71
N SER A 63 1.81 -14.19 6.30
CA SER A 63 0.48 -13.99 5.72
C SER A 63 -0.50 -13.29 6.68
N GLU A 64 -0.29 -13.38 7.99
CA GLU A 64 -1.16 -12.76 9.00
C GLU A 64 -0.68 -11.37 9.42
N ALA A 65 0.54 -10.95 9.07
CA ALA A 65 1.20 -9.77 9.61
C ALA A 65 0.33 -8.50 9.50
N ALA A 66 -0.17 -8.21 8.29
CA ALA A 66 -1.00 -7.03 8.04
C ALA A 66 -2.30 -7.07 8.86
N ASN A 67 -3.01 -8.20 8.85
CA ASN A 67 -4.29 -8.35 9.56
C ASN A 67 -4.13 -8.25 11.09
N ARG A 68 -3.08 -8.86 11.65
CA ARG A 68 -2.83 -8.86 13.10
C ARG A 68 -2.35 -7.52 13.62
N SER A 69 -1.63 -6.75 12.79
CA SER A 69 -1.07 -5.46 13.17
C SER A 69 -2.04 -4.29 12.94
N PHE A 70 -3.08 -4.48 12.12
CA PHE A 70 -4.01 -3.42 11.73
C PHE A 70 -4.71 -2.78 12.94
N TYR A 71 -5.32 -3.60 13.82
CA TYR A 71 -6.11 -3.06 14.92
C TYR A 71 -5.27 -2.28 15.95
N PRO A 72 -4.10 -2.78 16.42
CA PRO A 72 -3.22 -1.99 17.28
C PRO A 72 -2.80 -0.64 16.67
N LEU A 73 -2.43 -0.63 15.37
CA LEU A 73 -2.07 0.60 14.66
C LEU A 73 -3.26 1.56 14.54
N TYR A 74 -4.44 1.03 14.22
CA TYR A 74 -5.68 1.81 14.15
C TYR A 74 -6.03 2.46 15.48
N GLN A 75 -5.97 1.69 16.58
CA GLN A 75 -6.21 2.24 17.92
C GLN A 75 -5.24 3.38 18.23
N HIS A 76 -3.97 3.23 17.90
CA HIS A 76 -2.96 4.25 18.15
C HIS A 76 -3.18 5.55 17.38
N ILE A 77 -3.46 5.48 16.06
CA ILE A 77 -3.74 6.71 15.31
C ILE A 77 -5.07 7.34 15.76
N SER A 78 -6.06 6.51 16.10
CA SER A 78 -7.37 6.99 16.56
C SER A 78 -7.28 7.70 17.92
N SER A 79 -6.52 7.17 18.88
CA SER A 79 -6.34 7.80 20.19
C SER A 79 -5.53 9.09 20.11
N ASN A 80 -4.68 9.21 19.09
CA ASN A 80 -3.88 10.41 18.83
C ASN A 80 -4.56 11.40 17.87
N GLU A 81 -5.79 11.13 17.42
CA GLU A 81 -6.52 11.96 16.45
C GLU A 81 -5.79 12.15 15.12
N ILE A 82 -4.97 11.17 14.73
CA ILE A 82 -4.21 11.16 13.48
C ILE A 82 -5.08 10.54 12.38
N SER A 83 -5.22 11.26 11.27
CA SER A 83 -6.01 10.80 10.12
C SER A 83 -5.37 9.59 9.44
N MET A 84 -6.19 8.58 9.13
CA MET A 84 -5.77 7.42 8.36
C MET A 84 -5.33 7.84 6.95
N THR A 85 -4.25 7.24 6.46
CA THR A 85 -3.85 7.30 5.05
C THR A 85 -3.84 5.90 4.43
N ALA A 86 -3.84 5.84 3.11
CA ALA A 86 -3.41 4.66 2.37
C ALA A 86 -2.08 4.97 1.67
N PRO A 87 -1.20 3.99 1.44
CA PRO A 87 -1.36 2.57 1.77
C PRO A 87 -0.97 2.23 3.20
N VAL A 88 -1.38 1.04 3.66
CA VAL A 88 -0.70 0.32 4.73
C VAL A 88 0.54 -0.33 4.15
N GLU A 89 1.70 -0.16 4.80
CA GLU A 89 2.95 -0.77 4.38
C GLU A 89 3.25 -2.02 5.22
N THR A 90 3.67 -3.11 4.58
CA THR A 90 4.30 -4.24 5.27
C THR A 90 5.69 -4.48 4.69
N ARG A 91 6.71 -4.48 5.55
CA ARG A 91 8.08 -4.89 5.23
C ARG A 91 8.28 -6.31 5.73
N TYR A 92 8.59 -7.20 4.80
CA TYR A 92 8.82 -8.62 5.07
C TYR A 92 10.33 -8.90 5.24
N PRO A 93 10.70 -10.07 5.80
CA PRO A 93 12.09 -10.51 5.81
C PRO A 93 12.72 -10.50 4.41
N ALA A 94 14.04 -10.34 4.35
CA ALA A 94 14.80 -10.44 3.11
C ALA A 94 14.76 -11.85 2.50
N ASP A 95 14.58 -12.89 3.32
CA ASP A 95 14.33 -14.25 2.84
C ASP A 95 12.93 -14.35 2.23
N THR A 96 12.89 -14.38 0.90
CA THR A 96 11.65 -14.39 0.11
C THR A 96 10.89 -15.72 0.17
N GLY A 97 11.55 -16.79 0.62
CA GLY A 97 10.95 -18.12 0.78
C GLY A 97 10.33 -18.34 2.16
N ALA A 98 10.60 -17.47 3.12
CA ALA A 98 10.07 -17.59 4.47
C ALA A 98 8.54 -17.41 4.49
N THR A 99 7.83 -18.29 5.20
CA THR A 99 6.39 -18.19 5.46
C THR A 99 6.08 -17.73 6.88
N SER A 100 7.09 -17.77 7.76
CA SER A 100 7.05 -17.27 9.13
C SER A 100 8.30 -16.45 9.43
N GLY A 101 8.20 -15.50 10.35
CA GLY A 101 9.31 -14.63 10.70
C GLY A 101 8.84 -13.34 11.36
N GLU A 102 9.66 -12.30 11.26
CA GLU A 102 9.30 -10.96 11.69
C GLU A 102 8.91 -10.11 10.48
N ALA A 103 7.80 -9.39 10.60
CA ALA A 103 7.40 -8.36 9.65
C ALA A 103 7.16 -7.05 10.39
N GLU A 104 7.40 -5.94 9.71
CA GLU A 104 7.05 -4.61 10.21
C GLU A 104 5.87 -4.09 9.41
N VAL A 105 4.77 -3.74 10.09
CA VAL A 105 3.56 -3.19 9.47
C VAL A 105 3.41 -1.75 9.91
N SER A 106 3.15 -0.86 8.97
CA SER A 106 3.21 0.58 9.21
C SER A 106 1.99 1.30 8.67
N PHE A 107 1.42 2.20 9.48
CA PHE A 107 0.49 3.21 9.02
C PHE A 107 1.26 4.49 8.74
N LEU A 108 1.14 4.97 7.50
CA LEU A 108 1.86 6.14 7.04
C LEU A 108 1.10 7.40 7.47
N TYR A 109 1.81 8.40 7.94
CA TYR A 109 1.20 9.68 8.27
C TYR A 109 1.07 10.52 7.01
N ARG A 110 0.13 11.48 7.03
CA ARG A 110 -0.07 12.36 5.89
C ARG A 110 1.13 13.28 5.67
N ASP A 111 1.67 13.81 6.76
CA ASP A 111 2.73 14.81 6.78
C ASP A 111 3.80 14.46 7.82
N THR A 112 5.04 14.92 7.62
CA THR A 112 6.20 14.62 8.49
C THR A 112 6.29 15.50 9.74
N ASP A 113 5.42 16.49 9.89
CA ASP A 113 5.28 17.34 11.08
C ASP A 113 4.23 16.79 12.06
N THR A 114 3.44 15.79 11.66
CA THR A 114 2.47 15.13 12.52
C THR A 114 3.19 14.19 13.50
N TYR A 115 2.96 14.37 14.79
CA TYR A 115 3.48 13.50 15.85
C TYR A 115 2.34 13.06 16.78
N PRO A 116 2.36 11.80 17.26
CA PRO A 116 1.41 11.38 18.28
C PRO A 116 1.73 12.06 19.61
N LYS A 117 0.68 12.33 20.38
CA LYS A 117 0.76 12.79 21.78
C LYS A 117 1.29 11.68 22.68
N GLU A 118 0.88 10.44 22.41
CA GLU A 118 1.28 9.23 23.15
C GLU A 118 1.62 8.09 22.19
N VAL A 119 2.72 7.37 22.47
CA VAL A 119 3.15 6.20 21.69
C VAL A 119 2.83 4.94 22.48
N ALA A 120 2.06 4.03 21.89
CA ALA A 120 1.75 2.75 22.51
C ALA A 120 3.00 1.85 22.58
N ASP A 121 3.12 1.02 23.62
CA ASP A 121 4.33 0.22 23.90
C ASP A 121 4.80 -0.67 22.74
N ASN A 122 3.87 -1.12 21.89
CA ASN A 122 4.13 -2.01 20.75
C ASN A 122 4.30 -1.26 19.41
N ILE A 123 4.34 0.07 19.44
CA ILE A 123 4.45 0.92 18.25
C ILE A 123 5.73 1.75 18.33
N ARG A 124 6.42 1.83 17.20
CA ARG A 124 7.56 2.71 17.00
C ARG A 124 7.16 3.80 16.00
N ILE A 125 7.49 5.05 16.30
CA ILE A 125 7.41 6.13 15.32
C ILE A 125 8.74 6.21 14.59
N GLU A 126 8.69 6.22 13.27
CA GLU A 126 9.89 6.24 12.42
C GLU A 126 9.77 7.25 11.29
N ASP A 127 10.87 7.95 11.04
CA ASP A 127 11.04 8.82 9.87
C ASP A 127 11.79 8.03 8.80
N VAL A 128 11.11 7.78 7.68
CA VAL A 128 11.68 7.09 6.54
C VAL A 128 12.21 8.12 5.55
N PRO A 129 13.49 8.05 5.15
CA PRO A 129 14.08 8.99 4.20
C PRO A 129 13.49 8.83 2.79
N PRO A 130 13.65 9.83 1.91
CA PRO A 130 13.27 9.69 0.51
C PRO A 130 14.00 8.51 -0.13
N MET A 131 13.32 7.82 -1.05
CA MET A 131 13.90 6.65 -1.71
C MET A 131 13.39 6.48 -3.14
N THR A 132 14.20 5.82 -3.96
CA THR A 132 13.78 5.30 -5.25
C THR A 132 13.42 3.83 -5.07
N VAL A 133 12.34 3.39 -5.72
CA VAL A 133 11.90 1.99 -5.70
C VAL A 133 11.62 1.50 -7.12
N VAL A 134 11.81 0.21 -7.34
CA VAL A 134 11.13 -0.50 -8.42
C VAL A 134 9.84 -1.06 -7.84
N SER A 135 8.71 -0.71 -8.44
CA SER A 135 7.37 -1.06 -7.98
C SER A 135 6.64 -1.92 -9.01
N LEU A 136 6.03 -3.02 -8.57
CA LEU A 136 5.10 -3.83 -9.34
C LEU A 136 3.67 -3.61 -8.83
N GLY A 137 2.78 -3.13 -9.69
CA GLY A 137 1.35 -3.01 -9.40
C GLY A 137 0.63 -4.35 -9.48
N LEU A 138 -0.26 -4.62 -8.53
CA LEU A 138 -1.07 -5.83 -8.45
C LEU A 138 -2.54 -5.48 -8.21
N GLN A 139 -3.43 -6.32 -8.73
CA GLN A 139 -4.86 -6.29 -8.46
C GLN A 139 -5.35 -7.68 -8.04
N GLY A 140 -6.20 -7.73 -7.02
CA GLY A 140 -6.69 -8.97 -6.43
C GLY A 140 -6.58 -8.97 -4.90
N GLY A 141 -6.93 -10.11 -4.32
CA GLY A 141 -6.82 -10.35 -2.89
C GLY A 141 -5.39 -10.13 -2.37
N TYR A 142 -5.28 -9.93 -1.06
CA TYR A 142 -4.00 -9.66 -0.39
C TYR A 142 -3.26 -10.94 0.02
N ASP A 143 -3.41 -11.99 -0.78
CA ASP A 143 -2.82 -13.30 -0.51
C ASP A 143 -1.29 -13.23 -0.53
N PHE A 144 -0.65 -14.02 0.34
CA PHE A 144 0.80 -14.03 0.46
C PHE A 144 1.49 -14.63 -0.78
N ASP A 145 0.84 -15.57 -1.46
CA ASP A 145 1.36 -16.16 -2.71
C ASP A 145 1.52 -15.10 -3.81
N SER A 146 0.58 -14.16 -3.92
CA SER A 146 0.68 -13.03 -4.87
C SER A 146 1.87 -12.14 -4.56
N TYR A 147 2.23 -12.00 -3.28
CA TYR A 147 3.44 -11.31 -2.85
C TYR A 147 4.70 -12.06 -3.30
N GLN A 148 4.79 -13.36 -3.03
CA GLN A 148 5.96 -14.14 -3.40
C GLN A 148 6.17 -14.19 -4.93
N GLN A 149 5.10 -14.40 -5.70
CA GLN A 149 5.17 -14.40 -7.17
C GLN A 149 5.57 -13.04 -7.73
N GLY A 150 4.98 -11.96 -7.21
CA GLY A 150 5.33 -10.61 -7.66
C GLY A 150 6.76 -10.21 -7.27
N LEU A 151 7.27 -10.69 -6.13
CA LEU A 151 8.65 -10.49 -5.72
C LEU A 151 9.63 -11.23 -6.64
N THR A 152 9.32 -12.45 -7.06
CA THR A 152 10.08 -13.16 -8.09
C THR A 152 10.17 -12.34 -9.37
N ARG A 153 9.04 -11.81 -9.85
CA ARG A 153 9.00 -10.96 -11.06
C ARG A 153 9.84 -9.68 -10.94
N LEU A 154 9.84 -9.04 -9.77
CA LEU A 154 10.67 -7.86 -9.53
C LEU A 154 12.16 -8.19 -9.52
N ASN A 155 12.54 -9.33 -8.92
CA ASN A 155 13.94 -9.77 -8.92
C ASN A 155 14.43 -10.16 -10.32
N GLU A 156 13.58 -10.82 -11.12
CA GLU A 156 13.86 -11.08 -12.54
C GLU A 156 14.05 -9.78 -13.32
N TRP A 157 13.15 -8.81 -13.12
CA TRP A 157 13.29 -7.49 -13.75
C TRP A 157 14.60 -6.80 -13.35
N LEU A 158 14.99 -6.84 -12.06
CA LEU A 158 16.25 -6.26 -11.59
C LEU A 158 17.47 -6.95 -12.22
N ALA A 159 17.44 -8.27 -12.42
CA ALA A 159 18.52 -8.99 -13.08
C ALA A 159 18.69 -8.57 -14.55
N GLU A 160 17.60 -8.20 -15.22
CA GLU A 160 17.60 -7.66 -16.59
C GLU A 160 17.98 -6.17 -16.66
N HIS A 161 17.94 -5.44 -15.54
CA HIS A 161 18.18 -3.99 -15.46
C HIS A 161 19.34 -3.66 -14.52
N PRO A 162 20.60 -3.99 -14.88
CA PRO A 162 21.78 -3.83 -14.01
C PRO A 162 22.12 -2.37 -13.68
N SER A 163 21.43 -1.40 -14.28
CA SER A 163 21.49 0.01 -13.87
C SER A 163 20.85 0.27 -12.50
N TYR A 164 20.13 -0.69 -11.92
CA TYR A 164 19.52 -0.60 -10.60
C TYR A 164 20.04 -1.71 -9.68
N ARG A 165 20.33 -1.35 -8.43
CA ARG A 165 20.71 -2.31 -7.38
C ARG A 165 19.73 -2.20 -6.22
N ALA A 166 19.22 -3.34 -5.75
CA ALA A 166 18.42 -3.41 -4.54
C ALA A 166 19.27 -3.06 -3.30
N ILE A 167 18.74 -2.21 -2.42
CA ILE A 167 19.47 -1.68 -1.25
C ILE A 167 18.77 -1.97 0.09
N SER A 168 17.56 -2.51 0.08
CA SER A 168 16.81 -2.82 1.30
C SER A 168 15.81 -3.96 1.06
N SER A 169 15.21 -4.44 2.16
CA SER A 169 14.18 -5.47 2.11
C SER A 169 12.97 -5.02 1.29
N PRO A 170 12.28 -5.94 0.61
CA PRO A 170 11.05 -5.64 -0.10
C PRO A 170 9.93 -5.19 0.85
N ARG A 171 9.00 -4.42 0.30
CA ARG A 171 7.81 -3.94 0.99
C ARG A 171 6.57 -4.13 0.14
N ARG A 172 5.42 -4.27 0.78
CA ARG A 172 4.11 -4.35 0.13
C ARG A 172 3.21 -3.23 0.61
N PHE A 173 2.57 -2.55 -0.32
CA PHE A 173 1.58 -1.51 -0.08
C PHE A 173 0.17 -2.06 -0.31
N PHE A 174 -0.72 -1.84 0.65
CA PHE A 174 -2.14 -2.21 0.59
C PHE A 174 -2.97 -0.94 0.57
N TYR A 175 -3.64 -0.66 -0.55
CA TYR A 175 -4.36 0.60 -0.73
C TYR A 175 -5.82 0.56 -0.26
N ASP A 176 -6.43 -0.61 -0.31
CA ASP A 176 -7.87 -0.76 -0.23
C ASP A 176 -8.27 -1.53 1.04
N GLY A 177 -9.26 -0.99 1.75
CA GLY A 177 -9.75 -1.55 3.00
C GLY A 177 -10.54 -2.86 2.83
N PRO A 178 -10.97 -3.48 3.95
CA PRO A 178 -11.67 -4.77 3.94
C PRO A 178 -13.02 -4.76 3.21
N TYR A 179 -13.63 -3.58 3.03
CA TYR A 179 -14.93 -3.43 2.35
C TYR A 179 -14.84 -3.45 0.82
N VAL A 180 -13.63 -3.27 0.25
CA VAL A 180 -13.42 -3.37 -1.20
C VAL A 180 -13.40 -4.86 -1.58
N PRO A 181 -14.16 -5.31 -2.59
CA PRO A 181 -14.10 -6.70 -3.04
C PRO A 181 -12.70 -7.11 -3.48
N ASP A 182 -12.26 -8.32 -3.14
CA ASP A 182 -10.90 -8.79 -3.41
C ASP A 182 -10.44 -8.61 -4.86
N PRO A 183 -11.23 -8.93 -5.91
CA PRO A 183 -10.81 -8.73 -7.30
C PRO A 183 -10.55 -7.27 -7.67
N LEU A 184 -11.03 -6.31 -6.87
CA LEU A 184 -10.87 -4.88 -7.10
C LEU A 184 -9.77 -4.25 -6.24
N LYS A 185 -9.31 -4.95 -5.19
CA LYS A 185 -8.25 -4.45 -4.31
C LYS A 185 -6.95 -4.27 -5.10
N ARG A 186 -6.24 -3.20 -4.77
CA ARG A 186 -4.96 -2.80 -5.35
C ARG A 186 -3.89 -2.96 -4.30
N SER A 187 -2.76 -3.48 -4.73
CA SER A 187 -1.53 -3.49 -3.93
C SER A 187 -0.32 -3.23 -4.82
N GLU A 188 0.80 -2.90 -4.20
CA GLU A 188 2.09 -2.86 -4.87
C GLU A 188 3.11 -3.63 -4.08
N ILE A 189 4.06 -4.25 -4.78
CA ILE A 189 5.30 -4.75 -4.18
C ILE A 189 6.39 -3.82 -4.64
N GLN A 190 7.27 -3.44 -3.73
CA GLN A 190 8.35 -2.52 -4.01
C GLN A 190 9.67 -3.05 -3.46
N ILE A 191 10.73 -2.85 -4.23
CA ILE A 191 12.11 -3.06 -3.79
C ILE A 191 12.80 -1.70 -3.85
N PRO A 192 13.29 -1.17 -2.71
CA PRO A 192 14.14 0.02 -2.71
C PRO A 192 15.42 -0.22 -3.51
N VAL A 193 15.76 0.72 -4.39
CA VAL A 193 16.92 0.63 -5.28
C VAL A 193 17.72 1.92 -5.31
N GLU A 194 18.97 1.80 -5.73
CA GLU A 194 19.78 2.92 -6.17
C GLU A 194 20.25 2.72 -7.63
N ALA A 195 20.55 3.83 -8.30
CA ALA A 195 21.16 3.77 -9.62
C ALA A 195 22.63 3.35 -9.50
N VAL A 196 23.04 2.35 -10.27
CA VAL A 196 24.45 1.95 -10.39
C VAL A 196 25.10 2.85 -11.43
N SER A 197 25.84 3.86 -10.98
CA SER A 197 26.65 4.68 -11.87
C SER A 197 27.72 3.81 -12.52
N SER A 198 27.65 3.66 -13.85
CA SER A 198 28.73 3.08 -14.63
C SER A 198 29.90 4.07 -14.61
N ASN A 199 30.88 3.89 -13.73
CA ASN A 199 32.16 4.57 -13.89
C ASN A 199 32.74 4.12 -15.22
N ARG A 200 32.74 5.01 -16.20
CA ARG A 200 33.40 4.85 -17.49
C ARG A 200 34.64 5.73 -17.51
#